data_AF-A0A533XCX4-F1
#
_entry.id   AF-A0A533XCX4-F1
#
_cell.length_a   1.000
_cell.length_b   1.000
_cell.length_c   1.000
_cell.angle_alpha   90.00
_cell.angle_beta   90.00
_cell.angle_gamma   90.00
#
_symmetry.space_group_name_H-M   'P 1'
#
loop_
_entity.id
_entity.type
_entity.pdbx_description
1 polymer ?
#
loop_
_entity_poly.entity_id
_entity_poly.type
_entity_poly.pdbx_seq_one_letter_code
_entity_poly.pdbx_strand_id
1 'polypeptide(L)'
;MGKGDLHEAAHLLEQAASLWSGLTAKSEELLWRLWPGDFLKLRKTLGRGSTADSPRYNESERLGRTLWTPYESFLKNRGIGLARLLADNEGEDSDGLRSLTKAMMWYDYRVQEFNLAHLYLVFAEIGDKTVGLKGGTTGYLIKRYNKFLFPKLWDSLNELYKDFKT
;
A
#
# COMPACT_ATOMS: atom_id res chain seq x y z
N MET A 1 -11.98 20.07 -18.26
CA MET A 1 -11.67 18.88 -17.44
C MET A 1 -12.83 18.69 -16.48
N GLY A 2 -13.57 17.60 -16.62
CA GLY A 2 -14.84 17.39 -15.90
C GLY A 2 -14.63 17.45 -14.39
N LYS A 3 -15.55 18.09 -13.66
CA LYS A 3 -15.62 17.99 -12.20
C LYS A 3 -15.87 16.51 -11.88
N GLY A 4 -14.80 15.75 -11.70
CA GLY A 4 -14.90 14.36 -11.28
C GLY A 4 -15.50 14.31 -9.89
N ASP A 5 -16.50 13.45 -9.71
CA ASP A 5 -17.11 13.21 -8.41
C ASP A 5 -16.06 12.56 -7.49
N LEU A 6 -15.64 13.25 -6.43
CA LEU A 6 -14.64 12.72 -5.50
C LEU A 6 -15.19 11.56 -4.68
N HIS A 7 -16.51 11.48 -4.48
CA HIS A 7 -17.14 10.32 -3.83
C HIS A 7 -17.00 9.08 -4.70
N GLU A 8 -17.23 9.21 -6.01
CA GLU A 8 -17.03 8.10 -6.94
C GLU A 8 -15.55 7.68 -6.98
N ALA A 9 -14.63 8.64 -7.00
CA ALA A 9 -13.20 8.34 -6.93
C ALA A 9 -12.81 7.63 -5.62
N ALA A 10 -13.38 8.05 -4.48
CA ALA A 10 -13.20 7.39 -3.21
C ALA A 10 -13.74 5.96 -3.23
N HIS A 11 -14.95 5.77 -3.74
CA HIS A 11 -15.61 4.47 -3.85
C HIS A 11 -14.80 3.47 -4.69
N LEU A 12 -14.34 3.87 -5.86
CA LEU A 12 -13.52 3.02 -6.74
C LEU A 12 -12.18 2.67 -6.09
N LEU A 13 -11.58 3.61 -5.35
CA LEU A 13 -10.32 3.37 -4.65
C LEU A 13 -10.51 2.41 -3.46
N GLU A 14 -11.63 2.51 -2.75
CA GLU A 14 -12.01 1.57 -1.69
C GLU A 14 -12.27 0.16 -2.23
N GLN A 15 -12.91 0.03 -3.39
CA GLN A 15 -13.07 -1.25 -4.08
C GLN A 15 -11.70 -1.85 -4.42
N ALA A 16 -10.80 -1.05 -4.98
CA ALA A 16 -9.44 -1.50 -5.29
C ALA A 16 -8.66 -1.92 -4.03
N ALA A 17 -8.81 -1.20 -2.91
CA ALA A 17 -8.23 -1.56 -1.62
C ALA A 17 -8.81 -2.88 -1.08
N SER A 18 -10.10 -3.12 -1.27
CA SER A 18 -10.76 -4.39 -0.88
C SER A 18 -10.22 -5.58 -1.68
N LEU A 19 -9.91 -5.38 -2.96
CA LEU A 19 -9.28 -6.41 -3.79
C LEU A 19 -7.87 -6.74 -3.30
N TRP A 20 -7.07 -5.74 -2.90
CA TRP A 20 -5.78 -5.98 -2.25
C TRP A 20 -5.92 -6.84 -1.01
N SER A 21 -6.81 -6.46 -0.10
CA SER A 21 -7.08 -7.21 1.14
C SER A 21 -7.44 -8.67 0.85
N GLY A 22 -8.40 -8.90 -0.05
CA GLY A 22 -8.86 -10.25 -0.39
C GLY A 22 -7.75 -11.12 -0.98
N LEU A 23 -6.90 -10.55 -1.85
CA LEU A 23 -5.75 -11.25 -2.42
C LEU A 23 -4.67 -11.56 -1.38
N THR A 24 -4.39 -10.62 -0.48
CA THR A 24 -3.45 -10.81 0.64
C THR A 24 -3.92 -11.94 1.55
N ALA A 25 -5.15 -11.83 2.06
CA ALA A 25 -5.73 -12.83 2.96
C ALA A 25 -5.75 -14.22 2.33
N LYS A 26 -6.12 -14.33 1.04
CA LYS A 26 -6.13 -15.62 0.36
C LYS A 26 -4.73 -16.20 0.17
N SER A 27 -3.74 -15.35 -0.13
CA SER A 27 -2.35 -15.77 -0.29
C SER A 27 -1.79 -16.28 1.03
N GLU A 28 -2.05 -15.58 2.13
CA GLU A 28 -1.65 -16.00 3.46
C GLU A 28 -2.30 -17.32 3.86
N GLU A 29 -3.63 -17.46 3.69
CA GLU A 29 -4.37 -18.67 4.04
C GLU A 29 -3.77 -19.94 3.39
N LEU A 30 -3.33 -19.81 2.13
CA LEU A 30 -2.78 -20.92 1.35
C LEU A 30 -1.31 -21.19 1.68
N LEU A 31 -0.48 -20.14 1.71
CA LEU A 31 0.97 -20.29 1.77
C LEU A 31 1.48 -20.56 3.19
N TRP A 32 0.81 -20.07 4.23
CA TRP A 32 1.20 -20.37 5.62
C TRP A 32 1.06 -21.86 6.01
N ARG A 33 0.33 -22.64 5.21
CA ARG A 33 0.17 -24.09 5.44
C ARG A 33 1.31 -24.91 4.86
N LEU A 34 2.20 -24.29 4.09
CA LEU A 34 3.33 -24.96 3.48
C LEU A 34 4.42 -25.19 4.53
N TRP A 35 4.93 -26.42 4.62
CA TRP A 35 6.07 -26.72 5.48
C TRP A 35 7.37 -26.27 4.78
N PRO A 36 8.34 -25.64 5.46
CA PRO A 36 9.57 -25.17 4.82
C PRO A 36 10.35 -26.26 4.07
N GLY A 37 10.30 -27.49 4.58
CA GLY A 37 10.90 -28.65 3.91
C GLY A 37 10.24 -29.01 2.58
N ASP A 38 8.93 -28.78 2.43
CA ASP A 38 8.20 -28.99 1.19
C ASP A 38 8.40 -27.83 0.23
N PHE A 39 8.43 -26.59 0.73
CA PHE A 39 8.85 -25.45 -0.09
C PHE A 39 10.26 -25.62 -0.63
N LEU A 40 11.20 -26.17 0.14
CA LEU A 40 12.56 -26.47 -0.36
C LEU A 40 12.55 -27.44 -1.54
N LYS A 41 11.67 -28.46 -1.54
CA LYS A 41 11.52 -29.38 -2.67
C LYS A 41 11.00 -28.64 -3.91
N LEU A 42 9.96 -27.81 -3.74
CA LEU A 42 9.40 -26.98 -4.82
C LEU A 42 10.42 -25.97 -5.34
N ARG A 43 11.15 -25.29 -4.46
CA ARG A 43 12.14 -24.26 -4.80
C ARG A 43 13.22 -24.78 -5.74
N LYS A 44 13.63 -26.05 -5.62
CA LYS A 44 14.60 -26.70 -6.51
C LYS A 44 14.11 -26.81 -7.95
N THR A 45 12.79 -26.82 -8.19
CA THR A 45 12.20 -26.93 -9.53
C THR A 45 11.84 -25.58 -10.15
N LEU A 46 11.74 -24.51 -9.37
CA LEU A 46 11.34 -23.15 -9.82
C LEU A 46 12.39 -22.41 -10.67
N GLY A 47 13.60 -22.94 -10.80
CA GLY A 47 14.68 -22.32 -11.59
C GLY A 47 15.02 -20.90 -11.12
N ARG A 48 15.08 -19.94 -12.06
CA ARG A 48 15.34 -18.51 -11.78
C ARG A 48 14.05 -17.67 -11.74
N GLY A 49 12.89 -18.30 -11.58
CA GLY A 49 11.62 -17.58 -11.43
C GLY A 49 11.68 -16.65 -10.22
N SER A 50 11.20 -15.41 -10.38
CA SER A 50 11.07 -14.49 -9.26
C SER A 50 9.74 -13.76 -9.33
N THR A 51 9.06 -13.71 -8.19
CA THR A 51 7.84 -12.92 -8.02
C THR A 51 8.13 -11.41 -8.01
N ALA A 52 9.40 -10.99 -7.92
CA ALA A 52 9.80 -9.58 -8.00
C ALA A 52 9.40 -8.91 -9.33
N ASP A 53 9.25 -9.69 -10.40
CA ASP A 53 8.89 -9.20 -11.73
C ASP A 53 7.38 -9.26 -12.01
N SER A 54 6.54 -9.47 -11.00
CA SER A 54 5.09 -9.56 -11.17
C SER A 54 4.55 -8.28 -11.86
N PRO A 55 4.14 -8.35 -13.15
CA PRO A 55 3.84 -7.15 -13.93
C PRO A 55 2.61 -6.42 -13.37
N ARG A 56 1.60 -7.19 -12.92
CA ARG A 56 0.36 -6.65 -12.36
C ARG A 56 0.58 -6.00 -11.00
N TYR A 57 1.43 -6.59 -10.16
CA TYR A 57 1.81 -5.99 -8.88
C TYR A 57 2.55 -4.67 -9.10
N ASN A 58 3.60 -4.68 -9.92
CA ASN A 58 4.38 -3.46 -10.21
C ASN A 58 3.50 -2.36 -10.82
N GLU A 59 2.58 -2.73 -11.72
CA GLU A 59 1.64 -1.79 -12.32
C GLU A 59 0.65 -1.23 -11.30
N SER A 60 0.13 -2.06 -10.38
CA SER A 60 -0.78 -1.58 -9.34
C SER A 60 -0.12 -0.57 -8.38
N GLU A 61 1.12 -0.82 -7.94
CA GLU A 61 1.88 0.17 -7.17
C GLU A 61 2.15 1.45 -7.98
N ARG A 62 2.53 1.31 -9.26
CA ARG A 62 2.79 2.45 -10.15
C ARG A 62 1.55 3.31 -10.30
N LEU A 63 0.41 2.71 -10.62
CA LEU A 63 -0.88 3.41 -10.77
C LEU A 63 -1.29 4.06 -9.44
N GLY A 64 -1.16 3.36 -8.31
CA GLY A 64 -1.41 3.93 -6.99
C GLY A 64 -0.62 5.23 -6.77
N ARG A 65 0.69 5.23 -7.05
CA ARG A 65 1.54 6.43 -6.91
C ARG A 65 1.12 7.58 -7.84
N THR A 66 0.54 7.30 -9.00
CA THR A 66 0.07 8.36 -9.92
C THR A 66 -1.11 9.16 -9.38
N LEU A 67 -1.84 8.64 -8.39
CA LEU A 67 -2.96 9.36 -7.75
C LEU A 67 -2.51 10.61 -6.98
N TRP A 68 -1.26 10.65 -6.52
CA TRP A 68 -0.77 11.76 -5.70
C TRP A 68 -0.78 13.10 -6.43
N THR A 69 -0.25 13.15 -7.65
CA THR A 69 -0.11 14.41 -8.41
C THR A 69 -1.45 15.13 -8.61
N PRO A 70 -2.52 14.51 -9.16
CA PRO A 70 -3.79 15.18 -9.32
C PRO A 70 -4.44 15.57 -7.98
N TYR A 71 -4.31 14.72 -6.94
CA TYR A 71 -4.82 15.03 -5.60
C TYR A 71 -4.11 16.26 -4.99
N GLU A 72 -2.78 16.30 -5.04
CA GLU A 72 -1.99 17.43 -4.52
C GLU A 72 -2.28 18.73 -5.30
N SER A 73 -2.42 18.65 -6.63
CA SER A 73 -2.82 19.79 -7.46
C SER A 73 -4.22 20.29 -7.10
N PHE A 74 -5.17 19.40 -6.82
CA PHE A 74 -6.53 19.77 -6.41
C PHE A 74 -6.52 20.53 -5.07
N LEU A 75 -5.80 20.03 -4.07
CA LEU A 75 -5.64 20.70 -2.77
C LEU A 75 -5.03 22.10 -2.94
N LYS A 76 -3.95 22.21 -3.72
CA LYS A 76 -3.25 23.47 -3.99
C LYS A 76 -4.17 24.50 -4.65
N ASN A 77 -4.92 24.09 -5.68
CA ASN A 77 -5.84 24.98 -6.40
C ASN A 77 -6.99 25.49 -5.51
N ARG A 78 -7.36 24.74 -4.47
CA ARG A 78 -8.37 25.15 -3.49
C ARG A 78 -7.79 25.88 -2.27
N GLY A 79 -6.47 26.02 -2.18
CA GLY A 79 -5.81 26.60 -1.02
C GLY A 79 -5.99 25.77 0.27
N ILE A 80 -6.24 24.46 0.13
CA ILE A 80 -6.48 23.56 1.28
C ILE A 80 -5.16 22.95 1.70
N GLY A 81 -4.75 23.18 2.95
CA GLY A 81 -3.64 22.48 3.57
C GLY A 81 -4.07 21.08 4.05
N LEU A 82 -3.29 20.05 3.73
CA LEU A 82 -3.65 18.67 4.05
C LEU A 82 -3.73 18.39 5.56
N ALA A 83 -2.80 18.90 6.38
CA ALA A 83 -2.89 18.79 7.83
C ALA A 83 -4.17 19.45 8.39
N ARG A 84 -4.59 20.58 7.80
CA ARG A 84 -5.85 21.26 8.16
C ARG A 84 -7.07 20.42 7.76
N LEU A 85 -7.05 19.81 6.57
CA LEU A 85 -8.09 18.89 6.13
C LEU A 85 -8.20 17.66 7.05
N LEU A 86 -7.06 17.11 7.50
CA LEU A 86 -7.03 15.98 8.42
C LEU A 86 -7.51 16.33 9.83
N ALA A 87 -7.36 17.59 10.25
CA ALA A 87 -7.90 18.10 11.53
C ALA A 87 -9.41 18.39 11.49
N ASP A 88 -9.97 18.54 10.30
CA ASP A 88 -11.33 19.00 10.10
C ASP A 88 -12.36 17.92 10.46
N ASN A 89 -13.04 18.14 11.58
CA ASN A 89 -14.09 17.27 12.12
C ASN A 89 -15.48 17.92 12.02
N GLU A 90 -15.62 19.01 11.26
CA GLU A 90 -16.85 19.79 11.18
C GLU A 90 -17.51 19.68 9.79
N GLY A 91 -18.83 19.83 9.75
CA GLY A 91 -19.61 19.90 8.51
C GLY A 91 -19.75 18.59 7.73
N GLU A 92 -20.58 18.61 6.69
CA GLU A 92 -20.76 17.47 5.77
C GLU A 92 -19.63 17.39 4.74
N ASP A 93 -19.20 16.18 4.39
CA ASP A 93 -18.21 15.95 3.32
C ASP A 93 -18.87 16.00 1.93
N SER A 94 -19.61 17.08 1.68
CA SER A 94 -20.45 17.22 0.48
C SER A 94 -19.66 17.13 -0.83
N ASP A 95 -18.40 17.56 -0.83
CA ASP A 95 -17.53 17.52 -2.00
C ASP A 95 -16.71 16.23 -2.13
N GLY A 96 -16.74 15.34 -1.13
CA GLY A 96 -16.07 14.04 -1.11
C GLY A 96 -14.56 14.09 -0.87
N LEU A 97 -14.01 15.24 -0.52
CA LEU A 97 -12.57 15.39 -0.34
C LEU A 97 -12.06 14.61 0.87
N ARG A 98 -12.79 14.57 2.00
CA ARG A 98 -12.38 13.77 3.16
C ARG A 98 -12.53 12.28 2.86
N SER A 99 -13.57 11.88 2.16
CA SER A 99 -13.80 10.51 1.70
C SER A 99 -12.66 10.03 0.81
N LEU A 100 -12.27 10.81 -0.20
CA LEU A 100 -11.14 10.47 -1.06
C LEU A 100 -9.81 10.41 -0.29
N THR A 101 -9.57 11.36 0.62
CA THR A 101 -8.35 11.36 1.45
C THR A 101 -8.25 10.10 2.29
N LYS A 102 -9.36 9.70 2.92
CA LYS A 102 -9.46 8.46 3.70
C LYS A 102 -9.29 7.22 2.83
N ALA A 103 -9.88 7.20 1.63
CA ALA A 103 -9.70 6.10 0.68
C ALA A 103 -8.24 5.96 0.23
N MET A 104 -7.51 7.07 0.04
CA MET A 104 -6.08 7.04 -0.28
C MET A 104 -5.25 6.46 0.88
N MET A 105 -5.51 6.87 2.12
CA MET A 105 -4.89 6.28 3.31
C MET A 105 -5.15 4.78 3.38
N TRP A 106 -6.40 4.39 3.12
CA TRP A 106 -6.83 2.99 3.18
C TRP A 106 -6.17 2.14 2.11
N TYR A 107 -6.07 2.64 0.89
CA TYR A 107 -5.40 1.96 -0.20
C TYR A 107 -3.90 1.74 0.10
N ASP A 108 -3.21 2.79 0.56
CA ASP A 108 -1.79 2.69 0.94
C ASP A 108 -1.60 1.67 2.07
N TYR A 109 -2.46 1.68 3.08
CA TYR A 109 -2.46 0.65 4.13
C TYR A 109 -2.61 -0.77 3.56
N ARG A 110 -3.53 -1.02 2.62
CA ARG A 110 -3.72 -2.35 2.03
C ARG A 110 -2.52 -2.83 1.20
N VAL A 111 -1.80 -1.91 0.56
CA VAL A 111 -0.52 -2.25 -0.08
C VAL A 111 0.54 -2.60 0.96
N GLN A 112 0.57 -1.89 2.08
CA GLN A 112 1.52 -2.15 3.16
C GLN A 112 1.22 -3.43 3.94
N GLU A 113 -0.06 -3.76 4.10
CA GLU A 113 -0.54 -5.04 4.63
C GLU A 113 0.00 -6.20 3.79
N PHE A 114 -0.14 -6.13 2.45
CA PHE A 114 0.46 -7.10 1.55
C PHE A 114 1.99 -7.19 1.72
N ASN A 115 2.67 -6.04 1.76
CA ASN A 115 4.13 -6.00 1.88
C ASN A 115 4.62 -6.67 3.17
N LEU A 116 3.91 -6.47 4.28
CA LEU A 116 4.22 -7.08 5.56
C LEU A 116 3.91 -8.58 5.57
N ALA A 117 2.71 -8.97 5.12
CA ALA A 117 2.30 -10.37 4.98
C ALA A 117 3.32 -11.17 4.15
N HIS A 118 3.70 -10.64 3.00
CA HIS A 118 4.68 -11.24 2.11
C HIS A 118 6.07 -11.36 2.77
N LEU A 119 6.51 -10.34 3.52
CA LEU A 119 7.77 -10.39 4.26
C LEU A 119 7.77 -11.54 5.28
N TYR A 120 6.69 -11.69 6.04
CA TYR A 120 6.57 -12.77 7.03
C TYR A 120 6.50 -14.16 6.40
N LEU A 121 5.78 -14.30 5.28
CA LEU A 121 5.78 -15.55 4.50
C LEU A 121 7.20 -15.92 4.04
N VAL A 122 7.98 -14.94 3.55
CA VAL A 122 9.38 -15.19 3.17
C VAL A 122 10.23 -15.61 4.36
N PHE A 123 10.06 -14.97 5.53
CA PHE A 123 10.74 -15.38 6.75
C PHE A 123 10.39 -16.80 7.18
N ALA A 124 9.12 -17.18 7.12
CA ALA A 124 8.66 -18.51 7.49
C ALA A 124 9.26 -19.61 6.61
N GLU A 125 9.38 -19.35 5.29
CA GLU A 125 9.80 -20.37 4.33
C GLU A 125 11.31 -20.47 4.12
N ILE A 126 12.03 -19.35 4.13
CA ILE A 126 13.47 -19.33 3.82
C ILE A 126 14.32 -18.57 4.84
N GLY A 127 13.71 -18.03 5.89
CA GLY A 127 14.40 -17.19 6.86
C GLY A 127 14.87 -15.85 6.28
N ASP A 128 15.66 -15.12 7.07
CA ASP A 128 16.14 -13.77 6.74
C ASP A 128 17.47 -13.75 5.98
N LYS A 129 18.26 -14.83 6.05
CA LYS A 129 19.62 -14.94 5.49
C LYS A 129 19.71 -15.64 4.14
N THR A 130 18.63 -16.25 3.66
CA THR A 130 18.64 -16.96 2.39
C THR A 130 18.47 -16.01 1.21
N VAL A 131 19.36 -16.11 0.23
CA VAL A 131 19.27 -15.32 -1.00
C VAL A 131 18.14 -15.85 -1.89
N GLY A 132 17.33 -14.94 -2.43
CA GLY A 132 16.26 -15.23 -3.38
C GLY A 132 16.77 -15.82 -4.71
N LEU A 133 15.88 -16.43 -5.49
CA LEU A 133 16.24 -17.10 -6.76
C LEU A 133 16.90 -16.18 -7.81
N LYS A 134 16.73 -14.86 -7.67
CA LYS A 134 17.38 -13.81 -8.50
C LYS A 134 18.40 -12.95 -7.74
N GLY A 135 18.90 -13.42 -6.60
CA GLY A 135 19.90 -12.65 -5.83
C GLY A 135 19.31 -11.60 -4.88
N GLY A 136 17.97 -11.43 -4.85
CA GLY A 136 17.31 -10.51 -3.93
C GLY A 136 17.45 -10.95 -2.46
N THR A 137 17.47 -9.98 -1.55
CA THR A 137 17.55 -10.21 -0.10
C THR A 137 16.27 -9.75 0.59
N THR A 138 16.01 -10.27 1.79
CA THR A 138 14.91 -9.82 2.66
C THR A 138 15.00 -8.33 3.00
N GLY A 139 16.21 -7.76 3.02
CA GLY A 139 16.43 -6.31 3.16
C GLY A 139 15.72 -5.47 2.09
N TYR A 140 15.55 -5.98 0.87
CA TYR A 140 14.76 -5.31 -0.17
C TYR A 140 13.28 -5.22 0.23
N LEU A 141 12.71 -6.31 0.78
CA LEU A 141 11.32 -6.37 1.21
C LEU A 141 11.08 -5.46 2.43
N ILE A 142 12.01 -5.42 3.38
CA ILE A 142 11.96 -4.48 4.53
C ILE A 142 11.97 -3.03 4.01
N LYS A 143 12.88 -2.70 3.07
CA LYS A 143 12.93 -1.37 2.48
C LYS A 143 11.64 -1.01 1.72
N ARG A 144 11.00 -1.99 1.07
CA ARG A 144 9.72 -1.81 0.40
C ARG A 144 8.60 -1.54 1.39
N TYR A 145 8.49 -2.33 2.45
CA TYR A 145 7.53 -2.11 3.54
C TYR A 145 7.67 -0.72 4.18
N ASN A 146 8.88 -0.15 4.25
CA ASN A 146 9.07 1.21 4.79
C ASN A 146 8.79 2.35 3.79
N LYS A 147 8.16 2.08 2.62
CA LYS A 147 7.90 3.08 1.58
C LYS A 147 6.43 3.17 1.20
N PHE A 148 5.74 4.11 1.83
CA PHE A 148 4.37 4.48 1.49
C PHE A 148 4.20 4.90 0.02
N LEU A 149 3.00 4.69 -0.52
CA LEU A 149 2.59 5.23 -1.82
C LEU A 149 2.46 6.76 -1.76
N PHE A 150 1.95 7.28 -0.64
CA PHE A 150 1.64 8.70 -0.44
C PHE A 150 2.44 9.31 0.73
N PRO A 151 3.78 9.38 0.67
CA PRO A 151 4.60 9.80 1.82
C PRO A 151 4.20 11.16 2.40
N LYS A 152 3.92 12.16 1.55
CA LYS A 152 3.49 13.50 1.97
C LYS A 152 2.13 13.52 2.70
N LEU A 153 1.27 12.53 2.44
CA LEU A 153 0.03 12.36 3.20
C LEU A 153 0.35 11.97 4.63
N TRP A 154 1.20 10.96 4.82
CA TRP A 154 1.63 10.51 6.13
C TRP A 154 2.47 11.56 6.87
N ASP A 155 3.30 12.32 6.16
CA ASP A 155 4.01 13.46 6.73
C ASP A 155 3.02 14.51 7.26
N SER A 156 1.88 14.72 6.58
CA SER A 156 0.84 15.66 7.04
C SER A 156 0.14 15.20 8.32
N LEU A 157 0.10 13.89 8.60
CA LEU A 157 -0.34 13.39 9.91
C LEU A 157 0.68 13.73 11.01
N ASN A 158 1.98 13.63 10.73
CA ASN A 158 3.00 14.08 11.69
C ASN A 158 2.83 15.58 11.99
N GLU A 159 2.56 16.39 10.96
CA GLU A 159 2.29 17.83 11.14
C GLU A 159 1.01 18.12 11.92
N LEU A 160 -0.04 17.31 11.77
CA LEU A 160 -1.27 17.43 12.56
C LEU A 160 -1.00 17.25 14.06
N TYR A 161 -0.16 16.28 14.41
CA TYR A 161 0.12 15.93 15.81
C TYR A 161 1.39 16.58 16.39
N LYS A 162 2.08 17.45 15.65
CA LYS A 162 3.39 18.01 16.06
C LYS A 162 3.39 18.72 17.41
N ASP A 163 2.26 19.32 17.78
CA ASP A 163 2.08 20.09 19.02
C ASP A 163 1.41 19.26 20.13
N PHE A 164 1.05 18.00 19.87
CA PHE A 164 0.50 17.09 20.88
C PHE A 164 1.61 16.66 21.84
N LYS A 165 1.63 17.27 23.03
CA LYS A 165 2.50 16.89 24.15
C LYS A 165 1.65 16.28 25.25
N THR A 166 1.99 15.06 25.65
CA THR A 166 1.48 14.40 26.87
C THR A 166 2.06 15.02 28.13
#